data_AF-A0A537GVE6-F1
#
_entry.id   AF-A0A537GVE6-F1
#
_cell.length_a   1.000
_cell.length_b   1.000
_cell.length_c   1.000
_cell.angle_alpha   90.00
_cell.angle_beta   90.00
_cell.angle_gamma   90.00
#
_symmetry.space_group_name_H-M   'P 1'
#
loop_
_entity.id
_entity.type
_entity.pdbx_description
1 polymer ?
#
loop_
_entity_poly.entity_id
_entity_poly.type
_entity_poly.pdbx_seq_one_letter_code
_entity_poly.pdbx_strand_id
1 'polypeptide(L)'
;GWDIHKLEDEDKFRLICTSPNILLEDSGGENILSEPIKEINAQRIVVDTLSHLAMFMNHDDLRRELYRLIMLLKAKGLGSLLIWENDERSDQSKALADRGISFLVDCIVSLKPVEIESTVRKALVVWKMRGSDHDKRLRQYEITSHGIEVSAPFSNYEGLLTGSPRRSMTEDAANNWAMAFAKNKQKHS
;
A
#
# COMPACT_ATOMS: atom_id res chain seq x y z
N GLY A 1 6.83 18.93 -12.74
CA GLY A 1 6.66 17.46 -12.59
C GLY A 1 7.89 16.76 -13.08
N TRP A 2 7.87 15.44 -13.19
CA TRP A 2 8.98 14.65 -13.73
C TRP A 2 8.98 14.75 -15.26
N ASP A 3 10.16 14.90 -15.86
CA ASP A 3 10.33 14.88 -17.32
C ASP A 3 10.62 13.45 -17.77
N ILE A 4 9.55 12.72 -18.12
CA ILE A 4 9.62 11.29 -18.46
C ILE A 4 10.37 11.09 -19.78
N HIS A 5 10.13 11.95 -20.78
CA HIS A 5 10.80 11.83 -22.07
C HIS A 5 12.31 11.97 -21.94
N LYS A 6 12.78 12.93 -21.14
CA LYS A 6 14.20 13.02 -20.83
C LYS A 6 14.76 11.75 -20.17
N LEU A 7 13.99 11.10 -19.28
CA LEU A 7 14.43 9.85 -18.65
C LEU A 7 14.44 8.67 -19.63
N GLU A 8 13.56 8.67 -20.64
CA GLU A 8 13.59 7.68 -21.73
C GLU A 8 14.82 7.89 -22.61
N ASP A 9 15.09 9.14 -23.02
CA ASP A 9 16.25 9.52 -23.84
C ASP A 9 17.58 9.24 -23.14
N GLU A 10 17.61 9.32 -21.81
CA GLU A 10 18.79 9.03 -20.98
C GLU A 10 18.91 7.55 -20.57
N ASP A 11 18.07 6.65 -21.11
CA ASP A 11 18.03 5.23 -20.77
C ASP A 11 17.84 4.94 -19.26
N LYS A 12 17.09 5.80 -18.57
CA LYS A 12 16.77 5.68 -17.14
C LYS A 12 15.36 5.20 -16.87
N PHE A 13 14.49 5.23 -17.88
CA PHE A 13 13.10 4.83 -17.79
C PHE A 13 12.65 4.13 -19.07
N ARG A 14 11.81 3.12 -18.90
CA ARG A 14 11.07 2.44 -19.97
C ARG A 14 9.66 2.16 -19.49
N LEU A 15 8.67 2.50 -20.30
CA LEU A 15 7.28 2.11 -20.09
C LEU A 15 6.95 0.92 -21.00
N ILE A 16 6.47 -0.17 -20.39
CA ILE A 16 5.99 -1.35 -21.10
C ILE A 16 4.49 -1.43 -20.90
N CYS A 17 3.74 -1.21 -21.97
CA CYS A 17 2.29 -1.42 -21.98
C CYS A 17 2.02 -2.86 -22.44
N THR A 18 1.45 -3.68 -21.56
CA THR A 18 1.10 -5.08 -21.87
C THR A 18 -0.33 -5.39 -21.43
N SER A 19 -0.86 -6.51 -21.92
CA SER A 19 -2.11 -7.10 -21.44
C SER A 19 -1.83 -8.29 -20.51
N PRO A 20 -2.79 -8.66 -19.65
CA PRO A 20 -2.72 -9.88 -18.86
C PRO A 20 -2.34 -11.09 -19.71
N ASN A 21 -3.01 -11.32 -20.85
CA ASN A 21 -2.75 -12.48 -21.69
C ASN A 21 -1.27 -12.58 -22.13
N ILE A 22 -0.68 -11.47 -22.59
CA ILE A 22 0.72 -11.46 -23.04
C ILE A 22 1.69 -11.68 -21.87
N LEU A 23 1.39 -11.11 -20.69
CA LEU A 23 2.22 -11.29 -19.50
C LEU A 23 2.18 -12.73 -18.97
N LEU A 24 1.03 -13.39 -19.13
CA LEU A 24 0.72 -14.72 -18.61
C LEU A 24 1.17 -15.85 -19.54
N GLU A 25 1.47 -15.57 -20.81
CA GLU A 25 2.06 -16.57 -21.70
C GLU A 25 3.38 -17.10 -21.14
N ASP A 26 3.57 -18.42 -21.17
CA ASP A 26 4.72 -19.13 -20.57
C ASP A 26 6.07 -18.53 -20.98
N SER A 27 6.17 -18.04 -22.23
CA SER A 27 7.35 -17.32 -22.75
C SER A 27 7.16 -15.80 -22.83
N GLY A 28 5.91 -15.32 -22.88
CA GLY A 28 5.58 -13.92 -23.14
C GLY A 28 6.06 -12.99 -22.04
N GLY A 29 5.83 -13.36 -20.78
CA GLY A 29 6.25 -12.53 -19.63
C GLY A 29 7.76 -12.42 -19.44
N GLU A 30 8.54 -13.46 -19.77
CA GLU A 30 10.00 -13.36 -19.74
C GLU A 30 10.52 -12.56 -20.93
N ASN A 31 10.01 -12.83 -22.13
CA ASN A 31 10.44 -12.16 -23.35
C ASN A 31 10.20 -10.65 -23.27
N ILE A 32 8.98 -10.23 -22.89
CA ILE A 32 8.59 -8.81 -22.85
C ILE A 32 9.41 -7.99 -21.84
N LEU A 33 9.87 -8.61 -20.75
CA LEU A 33 10.64 -7.93 -19.72
C LEU A 33 12.16 -7.98 -20.00
N SER A 34 12.64 -9.05 -20.64
CA SER A 34 14.07 -9.33 -20.73
C SER A 34 14.88 -8.30 -21.50
N GLU A 35 14.38 -7.83 -22.64
CA GLU A 35 15.06 -6.83 -23.47
C GLU A 35 15.09 -5.46 -22.77
N PRO A 36 13.96 -4.88 -22.32
CA PRO A 36 13.98 -3.58 -21.64
C PRO A 36 14.84 -3.58 -20.37
N ILE A 37 14.80 -4.66 -19.57
CA ILE A 37 15.64 -4.76 -18.36
C ILE A 37 17.12 -4.67 -18.72
N LYS A 38 17.55 -5.30 -19.81
CA LYS A 38 18.95 -5.28 -20.27
C LYS A 38 19.33 -3.92 -20.86
N GLU A 39 18.47 -3.34 -21.70
CA GLU A 39 18.73 -2.08 -22.39
C GLU A 39 19.04 -0.95 -21.41
N ILE A 40 18.22 -0.78 -20.37
CA ILE A 40 18.41 0.29 -19.39
C ILE A 40 19.15 -0.15 -18.13
N ASN A 41 19.69 -1.39 -18.11
CA ASN A 41 20.31 -2.00 -16.93
C ASN A 41 19.46 -1.80 -15.67
N ALA A 42 18.17 -2.14 -15.77
CA ALA A 42 17.17 -1.79 -14.77
C ALA A 42 17.56 -2.34 -13.39
N GLN A 43 17.41 -1.51 -12.36
CA GLN A 43 17.57 -1.93 -10.95
C GLN A 43 16.23 -2.02 -10.22
N ARG A 44 15.18 -1.40 -10.79
CA ARG A 44 13.85 -1.32 -10.20
C ARG A 44 12.79 -1.55 -11.26
N ILE A 45 11.66 -2.09 -10.84
CA ILE A 45 10.49 -2.29 -11.70
C ILE A 45 9.22 -1.96 -10.91
N VAL A 46 8.27 -1.31 -11.57
CA VAL A 46 6.92 -1.10 -11.05
C VAL A 46 5.96 -1.91 -11.91
N VAL A 47 5.13 -2.74 -11.29
CA VAL A 47 4.06 -3.46 -11.97
C VAL A 47 2.73 -2.84 -11.56
N ASP A 48 2.13 -2.10 -12.51
CA ASP A 48 0.87 -1.39 -12.35
C ASP A 48 -0.18 -1.95 -13.34
N THR A 49 -1.17 -2.72 -12.92
CA THR A 49 -1.46 -3.23 -11.57
C THR A 49 -1.61 -4.75 -11.61
N LEU A 50 -1.26 -5.43 -10.50
CA LEU A 50 -1.47 -6.87 -10.37
C LEU A 50 -2.93 -7.24 -10.12
N SER A 51 -3.74 -6.33 -9.59
CA SER A 51 -5.16 -6.60 -9.32
C SER A 51 -5.94 -6.95 -10.59
N HIS A 52 -5.50 -6.46 -11.75
CA HIS A 52 -6.12 -6.77 -13.03
C HIS A 52 -5.98 -8.26 -13.41
N LEU A 53 -4.89 -8.92 -13.02
CA LEU A 53 -4.70 -10.36 -13.24
C LEU A 53 -5.81 -11.18 -12.56
N ALA A 54 -6.25 -10.75 -11.38
CA ALA A 54 -7.30 -11.43 -10.62
C ALA A 54 -8.66 -11.47 -11.33
N MET A 55 -8.87 -10.67 -12.37
CA MET A 55 -10.08 -10.69 -13.17
C MET A 55 -10.11 -11.83 -14.20
N PHE A 56 -8.95 -12.42 -14.55
CA PHE A 56 -8.81 -13.42 -15.61
C PHE A 56 -8.56 -14.84 -15.11
N MET A 57 -8.41 -15.03 -13.80
CA MET A 57 -7.99 -16.32 -13.24
C MET A 57 -8.60 -16.56 -11.85
N ASN A 58 -8.71 -17.83 -11.46
CA ASN A 58 -9.13 -18.21 -10.12
C ASN A 58 -8.01 -17.94 -9.08
N HIS A 59 -8.33 -18.08 -7.80
CA HIS A 59 -7.41 -17.76 -6.70
C HIS A 59 -6.12 -18.59 -6.69
N ASP A 60 -6.18 -19.87 -7.04
CA ASP A 60 -5.01 -20.75 -6.98
C ASP A 60 -4.07 -20.50 -8.16
N ASP A 61 -4.63 -20.28 -9.35
CA ASP A 61 -3.88 -19.87 -10.54
C ASP A 61 -3.24 -18.50 -10.35
N LEU A 62 -3.97 -17.54 -9.77
CA LEU A 62 -3.44 -16.23 -9.39
C LEU A 62 -2.24 -16.35 -8.47
N ARG A 63 -2.36 -17.16 -7.42
CA ARG A 63 -1.26 -17.31 -6.45
C ARG A 63 -0.02 -17.91 -7.11
N ARG A 64 -0.20 -18.95 -7.94
CA ARG A 64 0.89 -19.60 -8.68
C ARG A 64 1.58 -18.60 -9.60
N GLU A 65 0.79 -17.79 -10.28
CA GLU A 65 1.31 -16.87 -11.28
C GLU A 65 2.01 -15.65 -10.67
N LEU A 66 1.43 -15.09 -9.60
CA LEU A 66 2.11 -14.06 -8.82
C LEU A 66 3.42 -14.58 -8.23
N TYR A 67 3.45 -15.83 -7.76
CA TYR A 67 4.69 -16.46 -7.32
C TYR A 67 5.72 -16.53 -8.46
N ARG A 68 5.33 -17.02 -9.65
CA ARG A 68 6.19 -17.10 -10.84
C ARG A 68 6.77 -15.73 -11.20
N LEU A 69 5.93 -14.71 -11.31
CA LEU A 69 6.33 -13.35 -11.65
C LEU A 69 7.28 -12.76 -10.59
N ILE A 70 6.92 -12.85 -9.31
CA ILE A 70 7.76 -12.30 -8.22
C ILE A 70 9.13 -13.00 -8.19
N MET A 71 9.17 -14.33 -8.35
CA MET A 71 10.42 -15.07 -8.42
C MET A 71 11.25 -14.69 -9.64
N LEU A 72 10.64 -14.47 -10.80
CA LEU A 72 11.33 -13.98 -12.00
C LEU A 72 12.00 -12.61 -11.74
N LEU A 73 11.27 -11.67 -11.14
CA LEU A 73 11.82 -10.34 -10.81
C LEU A 73 12.96 -10.43 -9.79
N LYS A 74 12.81 -11.29 -8.76
CA LYS A 74 13.86 -11.55 -7.78
C LYS A 74 15.10 -12.20 -8.40
N ALA A 75 14.93 -13.18 -9.29
CA ALA A 75 16.02 -13.85 -9.98
C ALA A 75 16.82 -12.89 -10.88
N LYS A 76 16.16 -11.87 -11.42
CA LYS A 76 16.80 -10.78 -12.17
C LYS A 76 17.43 -9.70 -11.27
N GLY A 77 17.34 -9.82 -9.94
CA GLY A 77 17.94 -8.88 -8.99
C GLY A 77 17.22 -7.53 -8.90
N LEU A 78 15.96 -7.44 -9.34
CA LEU A 78 15.21 -6.19 -9.38
C LEU A 78 14.54 -5.86 -8.05
N GLY A 79 14.62 -4.60 -7.62
CA GLY A 79 13.74 -4.05 -6.60
C GLY A 79 12.36 -3.80 -7.17
N SER A 80 11.37 -4.64 -6.84
CA SER A 80 10.02 -4.56 -7.39
C SER A 80 9.04 -3.82 -6.49
N LEU A 81 8.26 -2.92 -7.07
CA LEU A 81 7.06 -2.33 -6.49
C LEU A 81 5.85 -2.89 -7.25
N LEU A 82 4.93 -3.50 -6.51
CA LEU A 82 3.76 -4.16 -7.08
C LEU A 82 2.52 -3.41 -6.60
N ILE A 83 1.71 -2.93 -7.53
CA ILE A 83 0.49 -2.20 -7.22
C ILE A 83 -0.68 -3.19 -7.18
N TRP A 84 -1.53 -3.04 -6.17
CA TRP A 84 -2.72 -3.84 -5.99
C TRP A 84 -3.88 -2.94 -5.58
N GLU A 85 -4.92 -2.92 -6.40
CA GLU A 85 -6.15 -2.19 -6.08
C GLU A 85 -7.10 -3.07 -5.25
N ASN A 86 -7.58 -2.53 -4.13
CA ASN A 86 -8.57 -3.18 -3.29
C ASN A 86 -9.96 -2.61 -3.62
N ASP A 87 -10.98 -3.48 -3.62
CA ASP A 87 -12.37 -3.03 -3.60
C ASP A 87 -12.62 -2.29 -2.27
N GLU A 88 -13.24 -1.11 -2.34
CA GLU A 88 -13.57 -0.24 -1.20
C GLU A 88 -14.36 -0.98 -0.09
N ARG A 89 -15.07 -2.04 -0.45
CA ARG A 89 -15.86 -2.86 0.49
C ARG A 89 -15.03 -3.89 1.26
N SER A 90 -13.78 -4.13 0.86
CA SER A 90 -12.93 -5.15 1.45
C SER A 90 -12.02 -4.58 2.54
N ASP A 91 -11.86 -5.33 3.64
CA ASP A 91 -10.80 -5.04 4.63
C ASP A 91 -9.45 -5.24 3.94
N GLN A 92 -8.77 -4.13 3.60
CA GLN A 92 -7.55 -4.14 2.79
C GLN A 92 -6.43 -5.02 3.38
N SER A 93 -6.39 -5.15 4.71
CA SER A 93 -5.41 -6.01 5.39
C SER A 93 -5.69 -7.51 5.18
N LYS A 94 -6.98 -7.86 5.06
CA LYS A 94 -7.45 -9.22 4.82
C LYS A 94 -7.42 -9.57 3.34
N ALA A 95 -7.73 -8.66 2.43
CA ALA A 95 -7.81 -8.95 1.00
C ALA A 95 -6.54 -9.64 0.44
N LEU A 96 -5.34 -9.18 0.83
CA LEU A 96 -4.08 -9.81 0.42
C LEU A 96 -3.73 -11.06 1.23
N ALA A 97 -4.09 -11.10 2.51
CA ALA A 97 -3.85 -12.24 3.38
C ALA A 97 -4.75 -13.44 3.03
N ASP A 98 -6.04 -13.19 2.81
CA ASP A 98 -7.06 -14.18 2.41
C ASP A 98 -6.72 -14.82 1.06
N ARG A 99 -6.08 -14.06 0.15
CA ARG A 99 -5.60 -14.57 -1.14
C ARG A 99 -4.26 -15.32 -1.03
N GLY A 100 -3.60 -15.28 0.12
CA GLY A 100 -2.27 -15.89 0.34
C GLY A 100 -1.12 -15.14 -0.33
N ILE A 101 -1.36 -13.91 -0.80
CA ILE A 101 -0.37 -13.09 -1.54
C ILE A 101 0.60 -12.42 -0.56
N SER A 102 0.16 -12.12 0.66
CA SER A 102 0.97 -11.46 1.69
C SER A 102 2.26 -12.20 2.04
N PHE A 103 2.35 -13.51 1.81
CA PHE A 103 3.54 -14.32 2.04
C PHE A 103 4.61 -14.15 0.94
N LEU A 104 4.19 -13.80 -0.27
CA LEU A 104 5.06 -13.68 -1.45
C LEU A 104 5.93 -12.42 -1.43
N VAL A 105 5.45 -11.38 -0.73
CA VAL A 105 6.09 -10.06 -0.68
C VAL A 105 6.79 -9.81 0.65
N ASP A 106 7.83 -8.99 0.62
CA ASP A 106 8.64 -8.64 1.80
C ASP A 106 8.10 -7.40 2.54
N CYS A 107 7.44 -6.49 1.81
CA CYS A 107 6.85 -5.27 2.34
C CYS A 107 5.40 -5.11 1.85
N ILE A 108 4.52 -4.60 2.72
CA ILE A 108 3.13 -4.26 2.39
C ILE A 108 2.86 -2.86 2.90
N VAL A 109 2.62 -1.94 1.97
CA VAL A 109 2.17 -0.56 2.24
C VAL A 109 0.75 -0.41 1.72
N SER A 110 -0.13 0.15 2.54
CA SER A 110 -1.52 0.39 2.18
C SER A 110 -1.82 1.87 2.22
N LEU A 111 -2.56 2.32 1.21
CA LEU A 111 -3.08 3.66 1.08
C LEU A 111 -4.60 3.57 1.20
N LYS A 112 -5.19 4.35 2.09
CA LYS A 112 -6.62 4.30 2.39
C LYS A 112 -7.21 5.69 2.54
N PRO A 113 -8.28 6.05 1.80
CA PRO A 113 -9.08 7.22 2.15
C PRO A 113 -9.83 6.95 3.46
N VAL A 114 -9.90 7.96 4.33
CA VAL A 114 -10.63 7.93 5.60
C VAL A 114 -11.45 9.20 5.72
N GLU A 115 -12.73 9.07 6.08
CA GLU A 115 -13.60 10.23 6.30
C GLU A 115 -13.51 10.67 7.76
N ILE A 116 -13.07 11.90 8.02
CA ILE A 116 -13.03 12.48 9.36
C ILE A 116 -13.70 13.84 9.27
N GLU A 117 -14.73 14.08 10.09
CA GLU A 117 -15.41 15.37 10.16
C GLU A 117 -15.89 15.83 8.77
N SER A 118 -16.54 14.92 8.04
CA SER A 118 -17.02 15.16 6.67
C SER A 118 -15.92 15.58 5.68
N THR A 119 -14.66 15.26 5.97
CA THR A 119 -13.50 15.52 5.12
C THR A 119 -12.80 14.21 4.79
N VAL A 120 -12.58 13.94 3.51
CA VAL A 120 -11.78 12.80 3.06
C VAL A 120 -10.30 13.11 3.24
N ARG A 121 -9.66 12.43 4.19
CA ARG A 121 -8.21 12.46 4.41
C ARG A 121 -7.59 11.18 3.88
N LYS A 122 -6.29 11.19 3.57
CA LYS A 122 -5.59 10.01 3.08
C LYS A 122 -4.66 9.45 4.16
N ALA A 123 -4.72 8.15 4.35
CA ALA A 123 -3.99 7.41 5.35
C ALA A 123 -3.01 6.42 4.72
N LEU A 124 -1.80 6.36 5.28
CA LEU A 124 -0.73 5.44 4.89
C LEU A 124 -0.37 4.58 6.10
N VAL A 125 -0.26 3.27 5.89
CA VAL A 125 0.23 2.31 6.89
C VAL A 125 1.16 1.30 6.25
N VAL A 126 2.21 0.94 6.98
CA VAL A 126 3.07 -0.20 6.65
C VAL A 126 2.58 -1.37 7.48
N TRP A 127 2.00 -2.38 6.81
CA TRP A 127 1.46 -3.58 7.46
C TRP A 127 2.53 -4.63 7.74
N LYS A 128 3.54 -4.67 6.87
CA LYS A 128 4.61 -5.67 6.90
C LYS A 128 5.88 -5.05 6.35
N MET A 129 6.99 -5.32 7.01
CA MET A 129 8.34 -5.10 6.50
C MET A 129 9.23 -6.23 7.02
N ARG A 130 9.80 -7.02 6.12
CA ARG A 130 10.78 -8.06 6.48
C ARG A 130 12.19 -7.47 6.48
N GLY A 131 12.98 -7.79 7.51
CA GLY A 131 14.39 -7.37 7.60
C GLY A 131 14.62 -5.97 8.18
N SER A 132 13.57 -5.25 8.59
CA SER A 132 13.67 -3.97 9.30
C SER A 132 12.45 -3.77 10.20
N ASP A 133 12.61 -2.97 11.27
CA ASP A 133 11.45 -2.40 11.96
C ASP A 133 10.75 -1.37 11.06
N HIS A 134 9.50 -1.05 11.36
CA HIS A 134 8.70 -0.08 10.61
C HIS A 134 7.77 0.72 11.53
N ASP A 135 7.33 1.89 11.05
CA ASP A 135 6.36 2.71 11.78
C ASP A 135 4.99 2.02 11.81
N LYS A 136 4.49 1.78 13.03
CA LYS A 136 3.21 1.09 13.29
C LYS A 136 2.02 2.04 13.31
N ARG A 137 2.26 3.35 13.17
CA ARG A 137 1.22 4.38 13.23
C ARG A 137 0.60 4.60 11.85
N LEU A 138 -0.70 4.87 11.85
CA LEU A 138 -1.41 5.33 10.66
C LEU A 138 -1.06 6.80 10.40
N ARG A 139 -0.36 7.08 9.29
CA ARG A 139 0.10 8.42 8.94
C ARG A 139 -0.81 9.10 7.94
N GLN A 140 -0.98 10.40 8.09
CA GLN A 140 -1.59 11.22 7.05
C GLN A 140 -0.61 11.39 5.88
N TYR A 141 -1.13 11.46 4.66
CA TYR A 141 -0.33 11.88 3.52
C TYR A 141 -1.13 12.75 2.56
N GLU A 142 -0.44 13.58 1.81
CA GLU A 142 -1.00 14.41 0.74
C GLU A 142 -0.25 14.18 -0.56
N ILE A 143 -0.91 14.48 -1.68
CA ILE A 143 -0.29 14.46 -3.01
C ILE A 143 -0.23 15.92 -3.44
N THR A 144 0.97 16.48 -3.45
CA THR A 144 1.24 17.88 -3.79
C THR A 144 1.89 17.96 -5.17
N SER A 145 2.18 19.17 -5.65
CA SER A 145 2.96 19.38 -6.88
C SER A 145 4.40 18.84 -6.79
N HIS A 146 4.90 18.56 -5.58
CA HIS A 146 6.22 18.01 -5.32
C HIS A 146 6.21 16.48 -5.12
N GLY A 147 5.03 15.85 -5.08
CA GLY A 147 4.87 14.40 -4.91
C GLY A 147 4.08 14.04 -3.65
N ILE A 148 4.39 12.88 -3.06
CA ILE A 148 3.73 12.40 -1.85
C ILE A 148 4.45 12.98 -0.62
N GLU A 149 3.70 13.68 0.22
CA GLU A 149 4.18 14.23 1.49
C GLU A 149 3.51 13.49 2.66
N VAL A 150 4.30 12.80 3.48
CA VAL A 150 3.80 12.04 4.64
C VAL A 150 3.95 12.90 5.90
N SER A 151 2.85 13.08 6.61
CA SER A 151 2.76 13.98 7.76
C SER A 151 2.53 13.21 9.08
N ALA A 152 1.98 13.91 10.08
CA ALA A 152 1.79 13.38 11.42
C ALA A 152 0.82 12.18 11.43
N PRO A 153 0.98 11.25 12.38
CA PRO A 153 -0.01 10.21 12.58
C PRO A 153 -1.38 10.80 12.92
N PHE A 154 -2.44 10.08 12.58
CA PHE A 154 -3.75 10.42 13.10
C PHE A 154 -3.74 10.32 14.64
N SER A 155 -4.33 11.31 15.29
CA SER A 155 -4.50 11.36 16.75
C SER A 155 -5.96 11.63 17.06
N ASN A 156 -6.43 11.21 18.24
CA ASN A 156 -7.81 11.39 18.71
C ASN A 156 -8.90 10.65 17.92
N TYR A 157 -8.55 9.75 17.00
CA TYR A 157 -9.50 8.92 16.26
C TYR A 157 -9.09 7.45 16.28
N GLU A 158 -10.07 6.58 16.50
CA GLU A 158 -9.96 5.12 16.39
C GLU A 158 -10.92 4.61 15.31
N GLY A 159 -10.71 3.38 14.83
CA GLY A 159 -11.58 2.80 13.78
C GLY A 159 -11.32 3.34 12.36
N LEU A 160 -10.21 4.04 12.14
CA LEU A 160 -9.83 4.54 10.81
C LEU A 160 -9.63 3.41 9.78
N LEU A 161 -9.02 2.30 10.22
CA LEU A 161 -8.79 1.14 9.38
C LEU A 161 -10.09 0.38 9.06
N THR A 162 -11.06 0.38 9.97
CA THR A 162 -12.37 -0.28 9.76
C THR A 162 -13.34 0.59 8.95
N GLY A 163 -12.98 1.85 8.68
CA GLY A 163 -13.85 2.79 7.97
C GLY A 163 -14.98 3.37 8.83
N SER A 164 -14.94 3.15 10.15
CA SER A 164 -15.91 3.72 11.10
C SER A 164 -15.19 4.55 12.15
N PRO A 165 -14.64 5.72 11.76
CA PRO A 165 -13.86 6.55 12.66
C PRO A 165 -14.71 7.12 13.79
N ARG A 166 -14.19 7.03 15.01
CA ARG A 166 -14.79 7.62 16.20
C ARG A 166 -13.75 8.43 16.93
N ARG A 167 -14.15 9.56 17.50
CA ARG A 167 -13.27 10.31 18.39
C ARG A 167 -12.93 9.41 19.58
N SER A 168 -11.65 9.19 19.80
CA SER A 168 -11.15 8.50 20.98
C SER A 168 -11.14 9.49 22.14
N MET A 169 -11.67 9.09 23.30
CA MET A 169 -11.44 9.86 24.52
C MET A 169 -10.00 9.62 24.94
N THR A 170 -9.19 10.67 24.97
CA THR A 170 -7.84 10.56 25.53
C THR A 170 -7.93 10.18 27.01
N GLU A 171 -6.96 9.40 27.50
CA GLU A 171 -6.83 9.11 28.95
C GLU A 171 -6.84 10.41 29.77
N ASP A 172 -6.25 11.49 29.26
CA ASP A 172 -6.28 12.80 29.90
C ASP A 172 -7.69 13.40 29.99
N ALA A 173 -8.52 13.26 28.96
CA ALA A 173 -9.90 13.71 29.00
C ALA A 173 -10.73 12.87 29.98
N ALA A 174 -10.54 11.55 29.98
CA ALA A 174 -11.20 10.64 30.93
C ALA A 174 -10.77 10.93 32.37
N ASN A 175 -9.48 11.14 32.61
CA ASN A 175 -8.92 11.47 33.93
C ASN A 175 -9.39 12.84 34.42
N ASN A 176 -9.39 13.87 33.56
CA ASN A 176 -9.89 15.19 33.92
C ASN A 176 -11.39 15.16 34.24
N TRP A 177 -12.16 14.37 33.50
CA TRP A 177 -13.59 14.17 33.76
C TRP A 177 -13.81 13.44 35.10
N ALA A 178 -13.06 12.38 35.37
CA ALA A 178 -13.09 11.66 36.65
C ALA A 178 -12.70 12.56 37.84
N MET A 179 -11.65 13.36 37.70
CA MET A 179 -11.23 14.33 38.73
C MET A 179 -12.28 15.41 38.98
N ALA A 180 -12.95 15.90 37.92
CA ALA A 180 -14.03 16.87 38.06
C ALA A 180 -15.23 16.30 38.84
N PHE A 181 -15.60 15.04 38.62
CA PHE A 181 -16.64 14.37 39.41
C PHE A 181 -16.23 14.10 40.86
N ALA A 182 -14.97 13.73 41.10
CA ALA A 182 -14.45 13.53 42.46
C ALA A 182 -14.52 14.84 43.27
N LYS A 183 -14.17 15.98 42.66
CA LYS A 183 -14.27 17.30 43.29
C LYS A 183 -15.70 17.71 43.63
N ASN A 184 -16.69 17.34 42.80
CA ASN A 184 -18.09 17.67 43.07
C ASN A 184 -18.70 16.81 44.19
N LYS A 185 -18.28 15.55 44.35
CA LYS A 185 -18.70 14.72 45.49
C LYS A 185 -18.19 15.25 46.84
N GLN A 186 -17.00 15.83 46.87
CA GLN A 186 -16.42 16.40 48.10
C GLN A 186 -17.04 17.74 48.53
N LYS A 187 -17.75 18.45 47.64
CA LYS A 187 -18.43 19.72 47.96
C LYS A 187 -19.84 19.55 48.56
N HIS A 188 -20.40 18.34 48.51
CA HIS A 188 -21.75 18.03 48.97
C HIS A 188 -21.78 17.06 50.17
N SER A 189 -20.63 16.85 50.81
CA SER A 189 -20.49 16.18 52.11
C SER A 189 -20.00 17.16 53.15
#